data_AF-A0A7W1S8K1-F1
#
_entry.id   AF-A0A7W1S8K1-F1
#
_cell.length_a   1.000
_cell.length_b   1.000
_cell.length_c   1.000
_cell.angle_alpha   90.00
_cell.angle_beta   90.00
_cell.angle_gamma   90.00
#
_symmetry.space_group_name_H-M   'P 1'
#
loop_
_entity.id
_entity.type
_entity.pdbx_description
1 polymer ?
#
loop_
_entity_poly.entity_id
_entity_poly.type
_entity_poly.pdbx_seq_one_letter_code
_entity_poly.pdbx_strand_id
1 'polypeptide(L)'
;MDINPVLEELDSFADDELWGVVNRRLSFKDTDRLHFLGSEEKRFSLTDDERAEFDRLVDQVNRDMLLRSKALLLLKERGHDTDTYIKSGD
;
A
#
# COMPACT_ATOMS: atom_id res chain seq x y z
N MET A 1 -2.64 -4.75 -13.68
CA MET A 1 -3.97 -5.18 -13.21
C MET A 1 -4.77 -3.93 -12.91
N ASP A 2 -6.02 -3.83 -13.35
CA ASP A 2 -6.85 -2.66 -13.02
C ASP A 2 -7.22 -2.71 -11.52
N ILE A 3 -6.92 -1.64 -10.79
CA ILE A 3 -7.19 -1.54 -9.34
C ILE A 3 -8.60 -1.03 -9.04
N ASN A 4 -9.27 -0.41 -10.02
CA ASN A 4 -10.60 0.15 -9.90
C ASN A 4 -11.65 -0.84 -9.34
N PRO A 5 -11.79 -2.09 -9.82
CA PRO A 5 -12.81 -3.00 -9.30
C PRO A 5 -12.61 -3.31 -7.81
N VAL A 6 -11.35 -3.42 -7.36
CA VAL A 6 -11.05 -3.68 -5.94
C VAL A 6 -11.39 -2.46 -5.09
N LEU A 7 -11.19 -1.25 -5.62
CA LEU A 7 -11.57 -0.01 -4.93
C LEU A 7 -13.09 0.15 -4.79
N GLU A 8 -13.86 -0.36 -5.76
CA GLU A 8 -15.33 -0.38 -5.69
C GLU A 8 -15.83 -1.39 -4.65
N GLU A 9 -15.18 -2.55 -4.51
CA GLU A 9 -15.52 -3.54 -3.48
C GLU A 9 -15.44 -2.96 -2.06
N LEU A 10 -14.51 -2.04 -1.79
CA LEU A 10 -14.36 -1.38 -0.49
C LEU A 10 -15.61 -0.62 -0.06
N ASP A 11 -16.44 -0.14 -0.99
CA ASP A 11 -17.67 0.59 -0.64
C ASP A 11 -18.67 -0.30 0.14
N SER A 12 -18.58 -1.62 -0.06
CA SER A 12 -19.41 -2.63 0.61
C SER A 12 -18.88 -3.12 1.95
N PHE A 13 -17.63 -2.77 2.31
CA PHE A 13 -16.97 -3.26 3.51
C PHE A 13 -17.55 -2.63 4.78
N ALA A 14 -17.62 -3.40 5.86
CA ALA A 14 -17.90 -2.90 7.20
C ALA A 14 -16.70 -2.12 7.76
N ASP A 15 -16.93 -1.32 8.80
CA ASP A 15 -15.89 -0.45 9.37
C ASP A 15 -14.66 -1.22 9.86
N ASP A 16 -14.85 -2.39 10.49
CA ASP A 16 -13.75 -3.25 10.95
C ASP A 16 -12.91 -3.78 9.78
N GLU A 17 -13.55 -4.08 8.64
CA GLU A 17 -12.88 -4.54 7.43
C GLU A 17 -12.09 -3.40 6.78
N LEU A 18 -12.66 -2.18 6.75
CA LEU A 18 -11.97 -0.98 6.29
C LEU A 18 -10.74 -0.69 7.17
N TRP A 19 -10.85 -0.79 8.49
CA TRP A 19 -9.71 -0.68 9.39
C TRP A 19 -8.66 -1.77 9.15
N GLY A 20 -9.09 -2.98 8.80
CA GLY A 20 -8.19 -4.04 8.33
C GLY A 20 -7.39 -3.63 7.09
N VAL A 21 -8.03 -2.99 6.12
CA VAL A 21 -7.37 -2.46 4.90
C VAL A 21 -6.39 -1.34 5.25
N VAL A 22 -6.80 -0.37 6.09
CA VAL A 22 -5.94 0.74 6.55
C VAL A 22 -4.64 0.23 7.18
N ASN A 23 -4.71 -0.87 7.92
CA ASN A 23 -3.58 -1.43 8.65
C ASN A 23 -2.73 -2.43 7.84
N ARG A 24 -3.12 -2.80 6.61
CA ARG A 24 -2.30 -3.68 5.75
C ARG A 24 -0.97 -3.02 5.45
N ARG A 25 0.15 -3.67 5.74
CA ARG A 25 1.50 -3.23 5.40
C ARG A 25 2.26 -4.34 4.69
N LEU A 26 3.29 -3.98 3.91
CA LEU A 26 4.26 -4.95 3.45
C LEU A 26 4.81 -5.76 4.62
N SER A 27 5.15 -7.02 4.36
CA SER A 27 5.86 -7.81 5.37
C SER A 27 7.21 -7.17 5.66
N PHE A 28 7.77 -7.45 6.85
CA PHE A 28 9.10 -6.98 7.21
C PHE A 28 10.15 -7.38 6.16
N LYS A 29 10.04 -8.62 5.66
CA LYS A 29 10.92 -9.15 4.61
C LYS A 29 10.80 -8.37 3.31
N ASP A 30 9.58 -8.09 2.86
CA ASP A 30 9.34 -7.39 1.60
C ASP A 30 9.76 -5.92 1.69
N THR A 31 9.61 -5.33 2.88
CA THR A 31 10.07 -3.97 3.17
C THR A 31 11.59 -3.88 3.11
N ASP A 32 12.29 -4.80 3.80
CA ASP A 32 13.75 -4.89 3.77
C ASP A 32 14.27 -5.12 2.33
N ARG A 33 13.58 -6.00 1.59
CA ARG A 33 13.93 -6.30 0.20
C ARG A 33 13.73 -5.10 -0.72
N LEU A 34 12.63 -4.36 -0.57
CA LEU A 34 12.38 -3.12 -1.31
C LEU A 34 13.47 -2.07 -1.03
N HIS A 35 13.84 -1.88 0.23
CA HIS A 35 14.91 -0.96 0.62
C HIS A 35 16.26 -1.38 0.04
N PHE A 36 16.60 -2.66 0.14
CA PHE A 36 17.84 -3.21 -0.43
C PHE A 36 17.91 -2.96 -1.93
N LEU A 37 16.89 -3.40 -2.69
CA LEU A 37 16.86 -3.27 -4.15
C LEU A 37 16.85 -1.80 -4.60
N GLY A 38 16.10 -0.93 -3.91
CA GLY A 38 16.10 0.50 -4.20
C GLY A 38 17.42 1.20 -3.86
N SER A 39 18.19 0.66 -2.91
CA SER A 39 19.54 1.15 -2.61
C SER A 39 20.57 0.66 -3.63
N GLU A 40 20.43 -0.58 -4.09
CA GLU A 40 21.34 -1.18 -5.07
C GLU A 40 21.10 -0.59 -6.46
N GLU A 41 19.87 -0.32 -6.89
CA GLU A 41 19.58 0.39 -8.16
C GLU A 41 20.28 1.76 -8.25
N LYS A 42 20.40 2.46 -7.11
CA LYS A 42 21.07 3.76 -7.05
C LYS A 42 22.60 3.64 -7.14
N ARG A 43 23.17 2.47 -6.81
CA ARG A 43 24.61 2.23 -6.74
C ARG A 43 25.13 1.50 -7.98
N PHE A 44 24.34 0.55 -8.49
CA PHE A 44 24.64 -0.35 -9.61
C PHE A 44 23.35 -0.69 -10.36
N SER A 45 23.47 -1.30 -11.54
CA SER A 45 22.28 -1.81 -12.26
C SER A 45 21.80 -3.12 -11.65
N LEU A 46 20.51 -3.19 -11.30
CA LEU A 46 19.84 -4.44 -10.92
C LEU A 46 19.87 -5.45 -12.08
N THR A 47 19.96 -6.74 -11.74
CA THR A 47 19.66 -7.81 -12.70
C THR A 47 18.20 -7.79 -13.13
N ASP A 48 17.84 -8.48 -14.22
CA ASP A 48 16.46 -8.53 -14.70
C ASP A 48 15.50 -9.12 -13.64
N ASP A 49 15.95 -10.14 -12.89
CA ASP A 49 15.17 -10.76 -11.82
C ASP A 49 14.96 -9.81 -10.64
N GLU A 50 16.00 -9.08 -10.25
CA GLU A 50 15.95 -8.08 -9.18
C GLU A 50 15.10 -6.88 -9.56
N ARG A 51 15.15 -6.45 -10.82
CA ARG A 51 14.29 -5.39 -11.36
C ARG A 51 12.83 -5.83 -11.34
N ALA A 52 12.53 -7.04 -11.80
CA ALA A 52 11.19 -7.60 -11.75
C ALA A 52 10.67 -7.80 -10.31
N GLU A 53 11.55 -8.11 -9.35
CA GLU A 53 11.20 -8.13 -7.93
C GLU A 53 10.93 -6.73 -7.38
N PHE A 54 11.78 -5.75 -7.70
CA PHE A 54 11.63 -4.36 -7.29
C PHE A 54 10.33 -3.74 -7.81
N ASP A 55 10.05 -3.89 -9.11
CA ASP A 55 8.84 -3.38 -9.74
C ASP A 55 7.58 -3.98 -9.10
N ARG A 56 7.58 -5.28 -8.79
CA ARG A 56 6.48 -5.95 -8.08
C ARG A 56 6.26 -5.39 -6.68
N LEU A 57 7.34 -5.13 -5.93
CA LEU A 57 7.25 -4.56 -4.59
C LEU A 57 6.76 -3.11 -4.62
N VAL A 58 7.23 -2.30 -5.57
CA VAL A 58 6.75 -0.93 -5.80
C VAL A 58 5.26 -0.93 -6.15
N ASP A 59 4.83 -1.78 -7.09
CA ASP A 59 3.43 -1.93 -7.46
C ASP A 59 2.55 -2.32 -6.27
N GLN A 60 3.04 -3.21 -5.41
CA GLN A 60 2.34 -3.61 -4.20
C GLN A 60 2.18 -2.45 -3.21
N VAL A 61 3.23 -1.64 -3.00
CA VAL A 61 3.14 -0.44 -2.14
C VAL A 61 2.15 0.56 -2.70
N ASN A 62 2.21 0.84 -4.00
CA ASN A 62 1.28 1.76 -4.66
C ASN A 62 -0.17 1.28 -4.52
N ARG A 63 -0.39 -0.02 -4.73
CA ARG A 63 -1.70 -0.64 -4.56
C ARG A 63 -2.22 -0.51 -3.13
N ASP A 64 -1.40 -0.83 -2.14
CA ASP A 64 -1.77 -0.72 -0.74
C ASP A 64 -2.08 0.73 -0.36
N MET A 65 -1.30 1.70 -0.86
CA MET A 65 -1.55 3.13 -0.63
C MET A 65 -2.92 3.57 -1.16
N LEU A 66 -3.29 3.16 -2.38
CA LEU A 66 -4.59 3.48 -2.97
C LEU A 66 -5.74 2.88 -2.16
N LEU A 67 -5.62 1.60 -1.78
CA LEU A 67 -6.63 0.91 -0.97
C LEU A 67 -6.80 1.56 0.41
N ARG A 68 -5.70 1.90 1.09
CA ARG A 68 -5.74 2.61 2.37
C ARG A 68 -6.38 3.99 2.24
N SER A 69 -6.06 4.72 1.18
CA SER A 69 -6.62 6.07 0.95
C SER A 69 -8.13 6.01 0.76
N LYS A 70 -8.63 5.06 -0.04
CA LYS A 70 -10.07 4.83 -0.22
C LYS A 70 -10.74 4.38 1.07
N ALA A 71 -10.12 3.47 1.82
CA ALA A 71 -10.65 3.00 3.10
C ALA A 71 -10.74 4.12 4.15
N LEU A 72 -9.72 4.97 4.27
CA LEU A 72 -9.73 6.14 5.14
C LEU A 72 -10.82 7.14 4.72
N LEU A 73 -10.98 7.38 3.42
CA LEU A 73 -12.06 8.25 2.92
C LEU A 73 -13.44 7.73 3.35
N LEU A 74 -13.71 6.44 3.15
CA LEU A 74 -14.97 5.81 3.55
C LEU A 74 -15.20 5.87 5.06
N LEU A 75 -14.17 5.58 5.86
CA LEU A 75 -14.24 5.70 7.33
C LEU A 75 -14.56 7.14 7.76
N LYS A 76 -13.94 8.13 7.11
CA LYS A 76 -14.20 9.55 7.36
C LYS A 76 -15.64 9.95 7.00
N GLU A 77 -16.14 9.49 5.86
CA GLU A 77 -17.54 9.69 5.44
C GLU A 77 -18.55 9.06 6.42
N ARG A 78 -18.15 7.98 7.11
CA ARG A 78 -18.93 7.31 8.16
C ARG A 78 -18.76 7.92 9.55
N GLY A 79 -17.98 9.00 9.68
CA GLY A 79 -17.83 9.76 10.93
C GLY A 79 -16.71 9.28 11.85
N HIS A 80 -15.79 8.42 11.38
CA HIS A 80 -14.62 8.02 12.13
C HIS A 80 -13.52 9.09 12.10
N ASP A 81 -12.75 9.19 13.19
CA ASP A 81 -11.56 10.05 13.24
C ASP A 81 -10.36 9.38 12.55
N THR A 82 -10.08 9.83 11.34
CA THR A 82 -8.97 9.34 10.50
C THR A 82 -7.72 10.23 10.56
N ASP A 83 -7.75 11.34 11.30
CA ASP A 83 -6.70 12.37 11.25
C ASP A 83 -5.38 11.87 11.85
N THR A 84 -5.44 10.88 12.74
CA THR A 84 -4.27 10.20 13.31
C THR A 84 -3.50 9.36 12.30
N TYR A 85 -4.18 8.82 11.28
CA TYR A 85 -3.57 7.96 10.25
C TYR A 85 -2.97 8.75 9.09
N ILE A 86 -3.56 9.90 8.74
CA ILE A 86 -3.06 10.77 7.67
C ILE A 86 -1.72 11.41 8.05
N LYS A 87 -1.49 11.67 9.34
CA LYS A 87 -0.25 12.28 9.85
C LYS A 87 0.94 11.33 9.95
N SER A 88 0.74 10.02 9.77
CA SER A 88 1.79 9.00 9.91
C SER A 88 2.36 8.52 8.58
N GLY A 89 2.04 9.21 7.47
CA GLY A 89 2.45 8.87 6.11
C GLY A 89 3.66 9.65 5.58
N ASP A 90 4.40 10.35 6.44
CA ASP A 90 5.59 11.16 6.11
C ASP A 90 6.88 10.43 6.50
#